data_AF-D2KUY4-F1
#
_entry.id   AF-D2KUY4-F1
#
_cell.length_a   1.000
_cell.length_b   1.000
_cell.length_c   1.000
_cell.angle_alpha   90.00
_cell.angle_beta   90.00
_cell.angle_gamma   90.00
#
_symmetry.space_group_name_H-M   'P 1'
#
loop_
_entity.id
_entity.type
_entity.pdbx_description
1 polymer ?
#
loop_
_entity_poly.entity_id
_entity_poly.type
_entity_poly.pdbx_seq_one_letter_code
_entity_poly.pdbx_strand_id
1 'polypeptide(L)' 'IQEVEANPMKRCIVGFRMPGSCGNSGDKECGKLCSPGKDKKKPSHCKCRNGQEDTYACDQCF' A
#
# COMPACT_ATOMS: atom_id res chain seq x y z
N ILE A 1 13.91 34.20 -5.07
CA ILE A 1 14.09 32.79 -4.69
C ILE A 1 12.96 32.05 -5.39
N GLN A 2 13.25 31.27 -6.44
CA GLN A 2 12.21 30.49 -7.13
C GLN A 2 11.89 29.29 -6.25
N GLU A 3 10.66 29.21 -5.77
CA GLU A 3 10.14 28.03 -5.07
C GLU A 3 10.03 26.91 -6.11
N VAL A 4 11.04 26.04 -6.14
CA VAL A 4 11.00 24.83 -6.94
C VAL A 4 9.95 23.94 -6.28
N GLU A 5 8.75 23.86 -6.87
CA GLU A 5 7.69 22.96 -6.42
C GLU A 5 8.27 21.55 -6.32
N ALA A 6 8.54 21.12 -5.09
CA ALA A 6 8.96 19.77 -4.81
C ALA A 6 7.79 18.87 -5.19
N ASN A 7 7.86 18.23 -6.37
CA ASN A 7 6.93 17.19 -6.79
C ASN A 7 6.76 16.23 -5.61
N PRO A 8 5.58 16.14 -4.98
CA PRO A 8 5.40 15.19 -3.91
C PRO A 8 5.51 13.80 -4.53
N MET A 9 6.67 13.15 -4.37
CA MET A 9 6.82 11.73 -4.69
C MET A 9 5.64 11.02 -4.05
N LYS A 10 4.88 10.26 -4.86
CA LYS A 10 3.73 9.47 -4.40
C LYS A 10 4.15 8.75 -3.13
N ARG A 11 3.60 9.15 -1.99
CA ARG A 11 3.98 8.57 -0.70
C ARG A 11 3.37 7.18 -0.66
N CYS A 12 4.20 6.18 -0.90
CA CYS A 12 3.85 4.78 -0.68
C CYS A 12 4.10 4.45 0.78
N ILE A 13 3.03 4.16 1.50
CA ILE A 13 3.11 3.62 2.85
C ILE A 13 3.25 2.11 2.68
N VAL A 14 4.39 1.55 3.08
CA VAL A 14 4.59 0.10 3.12
C VAL A 14 3.72 -0.45 4.23
N GLY A 15 2.60 -1.08 3.87
CA GLY A 15 1.68 -1.69 4.81
C GLY A 15 2.33 -2.90 5.46
N PHE A 16 2.27 -2.91 6.79
CA PHE A 16 2.51 -3.98 7.75
C PHE A 16 2.83 -5.36 7.13
N ARG A 17 3.95 -5.96 7.56
CA ARG A 17 4.26 -7.37 7.26
C ARG A 17 3.23 -8.26 7.96
N MET A 18 2.42 -8.96 7.18
CA MET A 18 1.38 -9.87 7.64
C MET A 18 1.78 -11.32 7.29
N PRO A 19 1.44 -12.31 8.12
CA PRO A 19 1.66 -13.72 7.80
C PRO A 19 0.80 -14.17 6.61
N GLY A 20 1.34 -15.08 5.81
CA GLY A 20 0.77 -15.61 4.58
C GLY A 20 1.39 -14.99 3.32
N SER A 21 0.74 -15.22 2.17
CA SER A 21 1.21 -14.76 0.86
C SER A 21 0.10 -14.06 0.05
N CYS A 22 0.55 -13.19 -0.86
CA CYS A 22 -0.22 -12.70 -2.00
C CYS A 22 -0.63 -13.88 -2.87
N GLY A 23 -1.87 -13.87 -3.37
CA GLY A 23 -2.52 -14.96 -4.09
C GLY A 23 -3.54 -15.73 -3.26
N ASN A 24 -3.40 -15.79 -1.92
CA ASN A 24 -4.30 -16.55 -1.06
C ASN A 24 -5.21 -15.63 -0.23
N SER A 25 -4.69 -15.07 0.85
CA SER A 25 -5.41 -14.12 1.71
C SER A 25 -4.93 -12.68 1.53
N GLY A 26 -3.69 -12.52 1.04
CA GLY A 26 -3.04 -11.22 0.97
C GLY A 26 -3.69 -10.23 0.02
N ASP A 27 -4.13 -10.66 -1.17
CA ASP A 27 -4.76 -9.74 -2.13
C ASP A 27 -6.11 -9.22 -1.65
N LYS A 28 -6.88 -10.08 -0.96
CA LYS A 28 -8.18 -9.70 -0.40
C LYS A 28 -8.01 -8.72 0.76
N GLU A 29 -7.05 -8.97 1.64
CA GLU A 29 -6.73 -8.06 2.75
C GLU A 29 -6.12 -6.75 2.26
N CYS A 30 -5.16 -6.78 1.33
CA CYS A 30 -4.65 -5.57 0.68
C CYS A 30 -5.77 -4.80 -0.02
N GLY A 31 -6.71 -5.47 -0.69
CA GLY A 31 -7.87 -4.83 -1.32
C GLY A 31 -8.76 -4.06 -0.34
N LYS A 32 -8.96 -4.58 0.87
CA LYS A 32 -9.67 -3.87 1.95
C LYS A 32 -8.89 -2.67 2.46
N LEU A 33 -7.59 -2.84 2.70
CA LEU A 33 -6.71 -1.76 3.18
C LEU A 33 -6.64 -0.61 2.16
N CYS A 34 -6.60 -0.96 0.88
CA CYS A 34 -6.51 -0.03 -0.24
C CYS A 34 -7.86 0.50 -0.73
N SER A 35 -8.96 0.00 -0.20
CA SER A 35 -10.29 0.58 -0.34
C SER A 35 -10.75 1.05 1.03
N PRO A 36 -10.01 1.96 1.68
CA PRO A 36 -10.40 2.39 3.00
C PRO A 36 -11.75 3.12 2.90
N GLY A 37 -12.53 3.10 3.99
CA GLY A 37 -13.88 3.68 4.02
C GLY A 37 -13.95 5.14 3.56
N LYS A 38 -15.17 5.67 3.38
CA LYS A 38 -15.46 6.97 2.74
C LYS A 38 -14.64 8.16 3.25
N ASP A 39 -14.17 8.11 4.49
CA ASP A 39 -13.43 9.18 5.18
C ASP A 39 -11.90 9.12 5.02
N LYS A 40 -11.38 8.08 4.36
CA LYS A 40 -9.93 7.93 4.13
C LYS A 40 -9.63 8.17 2.66
N LYS A 41 -8.56 8.93 2.39
CA LYS A 41 -8.02 9.09 1.04
C LYS A 41 -7.83 7.69 0.46
N LYS A 42 -8.34 7.43 -0.74
CA LYS A 42 -8.10 6.15 -1.43
C LYS A 42 -6.68 6.18 -2.02
N PRO A 43 -5.83 5.18 -1.77
CA PRO A 43 -4.55 5.10 -2.44
C PRO A 43 -4.75 4.96 -3.95
N SER A 44 -3.93 5.69 -4.72
CA SER A 44 -3.84 5.62 -6.18
C SER A 44 -3.29 4.30 -6.70
N HIS A 45 -2.49 3.61 -5.89
CA HIS A 45 -1.95 2.29 -6.21
C HIS A 45 -1.92 1.42 -4.96
N CYS A 46 -2.31 0.16 -5.15
CA CYS A 46 -2.28 -0.86 -4.12
C CYS A 46 -1.53 -2.07 -4.68
N LYS A 47 -0.48 -2.51 -3.99
CA LYS A 47 0.27 -3.69 -4.43
C LYS A 47 0.50 -4.63 -3.27
N CYS A 48 0.08 -5.88 -3.44
CA CYS A 48 0.51 -6.96 -2.56
C CYS A 48 1.92 -7.39 -2.98
N ARG A 49 2.83 -7.52 -2.02
CA ARG A 49 4.18 -8.04 -2.23
C ARG A 49 4.49 -9.15 -1.23
N ASN A 50 4.89 -10.32 -1.73
CA ASN A 50 5.43 -11.37 -0.87
C ASN A 50 6.77 -10.92 -0.27
N GLY A 51 6.87 -11.06 1.04
CA GLY A 51 8.08 -10.92 1.83
C GLY A 51 8.83 -12.24 1.96
N GLN A 52 9.84 -12.25 2.84
CA GLN A 52 10.52 -13.47 3.26
C GLN A 52 9.67 -14.19 4.32
N GLU A 53 9.93 -15.48 4.54
CA GLU A 53 9.34 -16.25 5.65
C GLU A 53 7.80 -16.30 5.63
N ASP A 54 7.21 -16.52 4.45
CA ASP A 54 5.76 -16.67 4.27
C ASP A 54 4.97 -15.48 4.86
N THR A 55 5.49 -14.28 4.60
CA THR A 55 4.81 -13.01 4.91
C THR A 55 4.51 -12.25 3.63
N TYR A 56 3.60 -11.29 3.71
CA TYR A 56 3.34 -10.32 2.65
C TYR A 56 3.18 -8.92 3.21
N ALA A 57 3.33 -7.93 2.33
CA ALA A 57 3.12 -6.51 2.61
C ALA A 57 2.12 -5.92 1.60
N CYS A 58 1.40 -4.89 2.02
CA CYS A 58 0.48 -4.14 1.16
C CYS A 58 0.99 -2.72 0.97
N ASP A 59 1.61 -2.43 -0.17
CA ASP A 59 2.06 -1.09 -0.49
C ASP A 59 0.86 -0.22 -0.90
N GLN A 60 0.66 0.91 -0.20
CA GLN A 60 -0.40 1.88 -0.46
C GLN A 60 0.17 3.22 -0.89
N CYS A 61 0.03 3.60 -2.16
CA CYS A 61 0.58 4.85 -2.70
C CYS A 61 -0.51 5.91 -2.92
N PHE A 62 -0.36 7.11 -2.36
CA PHE A 62 -1.34 8.22 -2.40
C PHE A 62 -0.94 9.40 -3.29
#